data_AF-Q28000-F1
#
_entry.id   AF-Q28000-F1
#
_cell.length_a   1.000
_cell.length_b   1.000
_cell.length_c   1.000
_cell.angle_alpha   90.00
_cell.angle_beta   90.00
_cell.angle_gamma   90.00
#
_symmetry.space_group_name_H-M   'P 1'
#
loop_
_entity.id
_entity.type
_entity.pdbx_description
1 polymer ?
#
loop_
_entity_poly.entity_id
_entity_poly.type
_entity_poly.pdbx_seq_one_letter_code
_entity_poly.pdbx_strand_id
1 'polypeptide(L)'
;NVWRFPYLCYKNGGGVFLIPYILIALIGGIPIFFLEISLGQFMKAGSINVWNICPLFKGLGYASMVIVFYCNTYYIMVLAWGFYYLVKSFTTTLPWATCGHTWNTPDCVEIFRHQDCANATMANLTCDQLADRRSPDIEFWENKVLRLSEGLEVPGALNWEVTLCLLTCWVLVYFCVWKGVKSTGKIEYFTATFPYVVLVVLLVRGVLLPGALDGIIYYLKPDWSKLASPQVWYDAATQI
;
A
#
# COMPACT_ATOMS: atom_id res chain seq x y z
N ASN A 1 -1.08 -5.96 2.21
CA ASN A 1 -0.98 -7.19 1.40
C ASN A 1 -0.44 -6.95 0.00
N VAL A 2 -1.07 -6.09 -0.82
CA VAL A 2 -0.67 -5.91 -2.23
C VAL A 2 0.77 -5.43 -2.42
N TRP A 3 1.23 -4.39 -1.72
CA TRP A 3 2.60 -3.85 -1.90
C TRP A 3 3.59 -4.31 -0.83
N ARG A 4 3.16 -4.41 0.43
CA ARG A 4 4.08 -4.59 1.57
C ARG A 4 4.70 -5.99 1.57
N PHE A 5 3.89 -7.02 1.30
CA PHE A 5 4.37 -8.40 1.30
C PHE A 5 5.37 -8.65 0.17
N PRO A 6 5.11 -8.28 -1.11
CA PRO A 6 6.12 -8.41 -2.15
C PRO A 6 7.40 -7.62 -1.86
N TYR A 7 7.27 -6.39 -1.33
CA TYR A 7 8.44 -5.60 -0.95
C TYR A 7 9.30 -6.28 0.12
N LEU A 8 8.69 -6.80 1.19
CA LEU A 8 9.42 -7.49 2.25
C LEU A 8 10.00 -8.82 1.79
N CYS A 9 9.25 -9.59 1.00
CA CYS A 9 9.70 -10.84 0.40
C CYS A 9 10.96 -10.61 -0.44
N TYR A 10 10.93 -9.62 -1.33
CA TYR A 10 12.08 -9.21 -2.13
C TYR A 10 13.27 -8.79 -1.27
N LYS A 11 13.06 -7.86 -0.31
CA LYS A 11 14.11 -7.32 0.56
C LYS A 11 14.81 -8.40 1.39
N ASN A 12 14.08 -9.44 1.79
CA ASN A 12 14.52 -10.45 2.74
C ASN A 12 14.88 -11.80 2.10
N GLY A 13 15.44 -11.78 0.89
CA GLY A 13 15.99 -12.97 0.24
C GLY A 13 15.01 -13.70 -0.69
N GLY A 14 14.01 -12.99 -1.20
CA GLY A 14 13.05 -13.47 -2.18
C GLY A 14 12.27 -14.68 -1.65
N GLY A 15 12.32 -15.79 -2.39
CA GLY A 15 11.59 -17.01 -2.05
C GLY A 15 11.91 -17.59 -0.67
N VAL A 16 13.10 -17.32 -0.11
CA VAL A 16 13.49 -17.81 1.23
C VAL A 16 12.63 -17.19 2.33
N PHE A 17 12.16 -15.96 2.16
CA PHE A 17 11.29 -15.27 3.13
C PHE A 17 9.97 -16.01 3.40
N LEU A 18 9.52 -16.85 2.45
CA LEU A 18 8.30 -17.64 2.61
C LEU A 18 8.40 -18.68 3.74
N ILE A 19 9.60 -19.18 4.03
CA ILE A 19 9.82 -20.16 5.10
C ILE A 19 9.47 -19.58 6.48
N PRO A 20 10.14 -18.51 6.97
CA PRO A 20 9.81 -17.92 8.25
C PRO A 20 8.39 -17.33 8.27
N TYR A 21 7.91 -16.79 7.14
CA TYR A 21 6.54 -16.28 7.02
C TYR A 21 5.50 -17.37 7.29
N ILE A 22 5.60 -18.54 6.64
CA ILE A 22 4.66 -19.66 6.82
C ILE A 22 4.77 -20.23 8.24
N LEU A 23 5.98 -20.39 8.78
CA LEU A 23 6.18 -20.89 10.14
C LEU A 23 5.54 -19.99 11.20
N ILE A 24 5.76 -18.67 11.10
CA ILE A 24 5.17 -17.71 12.03
C ILE A 24 3.65 -17.62 11.85
N ALA A 25 3.15 -17.72 10.61
CA ALA A 25 1.71 -17.80 10.36
C ALA A 25 1.08 -19.00 11.06
N LEU A 26 1.68 -20.19 10.97
CA LEU A 26 1.14 -21.42 11.56
C LEU A 26 1.27 -21.46 13.08
N ILE A 27 2.40 -21.02 13.63
CA ILE A 27 2.70 -21.14 15.07
C ILE A 27 2.15 -19.95 15.87
N GLY A 28 2.13 -18.75 15.28
CA GLY A 28 1.73 -17.51 15.97
C GLY A 28 0.42 -16.93 15.43
N GLY A 29 0.39 -16.60 14.14
CA GLY A 29 -0.72 -15.86 13.52
C GLY A 29 -2.07 -16.57 13.64
N ILE A 30 -2.15 -17.82 13.17
CA ILE A 30 -3.38 -18.62 13.17
C ILE A 30 -3.89 -18.89 14.60
N PRO A 31 -3.05 -19.33 15.57
CA PRO A 31 -3.51 -19.51 16.95
C PRO A 31 -4.04 -18.24 17.61
N ILE A 32 -3.36 -17.09 17.45
CA ILE A 32 -3.80 -15.81 18.02
C ILE A 32 -5.12 -15.36 17.38
N PHE A 33 -5.21 -15.44 16.05
CA PHE A 33 -6.43 -15.08 15.31
C PHE A 33 -7.61 -15.96 15.72
N PHE A 34 -7.40 -17.27 15.83
CA PHE A 34 -8.44 -18.20 16.27
C PHE A 34 -8.87 -17.94 17.72
N LEU A 35 -7.93 -17.64 18.61
CA LEU A 35 -8.22 -17.28 20.00
C LEU A 35 -9.11 -16.03 20.07
N GLU A 36 -8.78 -14.99 19.32
CA GLU A 36 -9.55 -13.74 19.30
C GLU A 36 -10.98 -13.94 18.78
N ILE A 37 -11.15 -14.66 17.67
CA ILE A 37 -12.48 -14.98 17.12
C ILE A 37 -13.29 -15.82 18.11
N SER A 38 -12.69 -16.87 18.67
CA SER A 38 -13.36 -17.76 19.60
C SER A 38 -13.80 -17.00 20.85
N LEU A 39 -12.94 -16.11 21.37
CA LEU A 39 -13.26 -15.25 22.50
C LEU A 39 -14.41 -14.28 22.19
N GLY A 40 -14.37 -13.62 21.04
CA GLY A 40 -15.42 -12.71 20.59
C GLY A 40 -16.77 -13.41 20.42
N GLN A 41 -16.78 -14.62 19.84
CA GLN A 41 -17.98 -15.43 19.66
C GLN A 41 -18.56 -15.92 21.00
N PHE A 42 -17.70 -16.32 21.94
CA PHE A 42 -18.11 -16.78 23.27
C PHE A 42 -18.69 -15.64 24.10
N MET A 43 -17.98 -14.51 24.18
CA MET A 43 -18.37 -13.38 25.02
C MET A 43 -19.49 -12.52 24.43
N LYS A 44 -19.63 -12.49 23.09
CA LYS A 44 -20.60 -11.66 22.36
C LYS A 44 -20.58 -10.19 22.78
N ALA A 45 -19.40 -9.70 23.15
CA ALA A 45 -19.20 -8.36 23.70
C ALA A 45 -18.18 -7.59 22.84
N GLY A 46 -18.30 -6.27 22.82
CA GLY A 46 -17.32 -5.40 22.16
C GLY A 46 -15.96 -5.39 22.87
N SER A 47 -14.94 -4.78 22.24
CA SER A 47 -13.54 -4.81 22.70
C SER A 47 -13.33 -4.39 24.16
N ILE A 48 -14.10 -3.43 24.68
CA ILE A 48 -14.00 -2.99 26.09
C ILE A 48 -14.67 -3.98 27.05
N ASN A 49 -15.85 -4.49 26.69
CA ASN A 49 -16.66 -5.33 27.56
C ASN A 49 -16.16 -6.79 27.62
N VAL A 50 -15.40 -7.23 26.62
CA VAL A 50 -14.72 -8.54 26.61
C VAL A 50 -13.80 -8.70 27.83
N TRP A 51 -13.16 -7.60 28.29
CA TRP A 51 -12.25 -7.62 29.44
C TRP A 51 -12.95 -7.71 30.79
N ASN A 52 -14.28 -7.85 30.84
CA ASN A 52 -14.96 -8.23 32.08
C ASN A 52 -14.51 -9.62 32.59
N ILE A 53 -13.82 -10.42 31.77
CA ILE A 53 -13.12 -11.64 32.19
C ILE A 53 -12.03 -11.34 33.23
N CYS A 54 -11.28 -10.26 33.04
CA CYS A 54 -10.26 -9.78 33.97
C CYS A 54 -10.31 -8.25 34.02
N PRO A 55 -11.07 -7.64 34.96
CA PRO A 55 -11.30 -6.20 35.01
C PRO A 55 -10.03 -5.36 35.10
N LEU A 56 -8.94 -5.91 35.63
CA LEU A 56 -7.62 -5.26 35.67
C LEU A 56 -7.13 -4.90 34.26
N PHE A 57 -7.45 -5.72 33.25
CA PHE A 57 -7.04 -5.52 31.86
C PHE A 57 -8.04 -4.72 31.02
N LYS A 58 -9.07 -4.12 31.63
CA LYS A 58 -10.06 -3.29 30.91
C LYS A 58 -9.43 -2.12 30.15
N GLY A 59 -8.27 -1.64 30.60
CA GLY A 59 -7.46 -0.64 29.89
C GLY A 59 -7.05 -1.05 28.48
N LEU A 60 -6.87 -2.35 28.20
CA LEU A 60 -6.53 -2.86 26.87
C LEU A 60 -7.62 -2.57 25.83
N GLY A 61 -8.89 -2.63 26.23
CA GLY A 61 -10.02 -2.31 25.36
C GLY A 61 -10.13 -0.82 25.03
N TYR A 62 -9.68 0.07 25.92
CA TYR A 62 -9.60 1.51 25.61
C TYR A 62 -8.38 1.81 24.73
N ALA A 63 -7.23 1.18 25.01
CA ALA A 63 -6.03 1.32 24.21
C ALA A 63 -6.28 0.87 22.76
N SER A 64 -6.98 -0.25 22.53
CA SER A 64 -7.34 -0.71 21.19
C SER A 64 -8.20 0.30 20.43
N MET A 65 -9.16 0.96 21.10
CA MET A 65 -9.99 2.00 20.48
C MET A 65 -9.17 3.24 20.06
N VAL A 66 -8.20 3.65 20.87
CA VAL A 66 -7.29 4.75 20.54
C VAL A 66 -6.41 4.39 19.34
N ILE A 67 -5.88 3.16 19.30
CA ILE A 67 -5.08 2.68 18.16
C ILE A 67 -5.92 2.68 16.88
N VAL A 68 -7.14 2.14 16.93
CA VAL A 68 -8.07 2.13 15.77
C VAL A 68 -8.38 3.55 15.28
N PHE A 69 -8.55 4.51 16.18
CA PHE A 69 -8.77 5.91 15.81
C PHE A 69 -7.61 6.51 15.00
N TYR A 70 -6.36 6.32 15.46
CA TYR A 70 -5.18 6.75 14.71
C TYR A 70 -5.05 6.00 13.37
N CYS A 71 -5.30 4.69 13.36
CA CYS A 71 -5.30 3.90 12.12
C CYS A 71 -6.29 4.43 11.09
N ASN A 72 -7.53 4.70 11.50
CA ASN A 72 -8.56 5.22 10.62
C ASN A 72 -8.19 6.59 10.01
N THR A 73 -7.50 7.43 10.79
CA THR A 73 -7.11 8.79 10.37
C THR A 73 -6.13 8.78 9.20
N TYR A 74 -5.15 7.86 9.17
CA TYR A 74 -4.21 7.78 8.05
C TYR A 74 -4.70 6.85 6.93
N TYR A 75 -5.42 5.75 7.24
CA TYR A 75 -5.88 4.83 6.19
C TYR A 75 -6.92 5.47 5.26
N ILE A 76 -7.77 6.36 5.78
CA ILE A 76 -8.73 7.08 4.93
C ILE A 76 -8.03 7.99 3.91
N MET A 77 -6.84 8.52 4.24
CA MET A 77 -6.03 9.30 3.30
C MET A 77 -5.53 8.44 2.13
N VAL A 78 -5.11 7.21 2.41
CA VAL A 78 -4.70 6.24 1.36
C VAL A 78 -5.88 5.93 0.42
N LEU A 79 -7.09 5.78 0.97
CA LEU A 79 -8.31 5.63 0.17
C LEU A 79 -8.61 6.88 -0.67
N ALA A 80 -8.43 8.07 -0.11
CA ALA A 80 -8.63 9.33 -0.82
C ALA A 80 -7.65 9.48 -2.00
N TRP A 81 -6.38 9.10 -1.83
CA TRP A 81 -5.42 9.04 -2.94
C TRP A 81 -5.85 8.04 -4.00
N GLY A 82 -6.23 6.83 -3.62
CA GLY A 82 -6.76 5.82 -4.56
C GLY A 82 -7.97 6.33 -5.35
N PHE A 83 -8.92 6.99 -4.68
CA PHE A 83 -10.08 7.60 -5.31
C PHE A 83 -9.70 8.74 -6.25
N TYR A 84 -8.75 9.59 -5.86
CA TYR A 84 -8.23 10.66 -6.71
C TYR A 84 -7.60 10.10 -8.00
N TYR A 85 -6.76 9.07 -7.92
CA TYR A 85 -6.18 8.40 -9.08
C TYR A 85 -7.26 7.73 -9.96
N LEU A 86 -8.30 7.14 -9.35
CA LEU A 86 -9.43 6.58 -10.09
C LEU A 86 -10.15 7.66 -10.91
N VAL A 87 -10.47 8.80 -10.30
CA VAL A 87 -11.13 9.92 -11.01
C VAL A 87 -10.26 10.46 -12.14
N LYS A 88 -8.95 10.61 -11.90
CA LYS A 88 -7.99 11.07 -12.93
C LYS A 88 -7.70 10.02 -14.02
N SER A 89 -8.10 8.76 -13.83
CA SER A 89 -7.97 7.71 -14.84
C SER A 89 -9.06 7.74 -15.91
N PHE A 90 -10.12 8.55 -15.74
CA PHE A 90 -11.18 8.73 -16.76
C PHE A 90 -10.80 9.73 -17.87
N THR A 91 -9.51 10.02 -18.04
CA THR A 91 -8.99 10.84 -19.15
C THR A 91 -8.41 9.95 -20.25
N THR A 92 -8.39 10.45 -21.49
CA THR A 92 -7.83 9.72 -22.65
C THR A 92 -6.34 9.46 -22.51
N THR A 93 -5.60 10.47 -22.05
CA THR A 93 -4.18 10.38 -21.69
C THR A 93 -4.05 10.50 -20.18
N LEU A 94 -3.31 9.57 -19.56
CA LEU A 94 -3.14 9.60 -18.11
C LEU A 94 -2.24 10.80 -17.72
N PRO A 95 -2.58 11.57 -16.66
CA PRO A 95 -1.81 12.75 -16.26
C PRO A 95 -0.36 12.47 -15.86
N TRP A 96 -0.07 11.24 -15.43
CA TRP A 96 1.27 10.78 -15.03
C TRP A 96 2.00 10.00 -16.14
N ALA A 97 1.47 9.98 -17.36
CA ALA A 97 2.13 9.32 -18.50
C ALA A 97 3.02 10.25 -19.32
N THR A 98 2.88 11.58 -19.16
CA THR A 98 3.54 12.58 -20.01
C THR A 98 4.15 13.71 -19.20
N CYS A 99 5.23 14.30 -19.74
CA CYS A 99 5.83 15.54 -19.26
C CYS A 99 5.14 16.75 -19.92
N GLY A 100 5.28 17.97 -19.36
CA GLY A 100 4.67 19.19 -19.91
C GLY A 100 3.39 19.70 -19.20
N HIS A 101 3.04 19.15 -18.04
CA HIS A 101 1.97 19.71 -17.19
C HIS A 101 2.50 20.84 -16.29
N THR A 102 1.59 21.63 -15.71
CA THR A 102 1.95 22.78 -14.86
C THR A 102 2.70 22.43 -13.56
N TRP A 103 2.70 21.16 -13.18
CA TRP A 103 3.36 20.65 -11.98
C TRP A 103 4.70 19.95 -12.29
N ASN A 104 5.04 19.83 -13.57
CA ASN A 104 6.28 19.17 -13.98
C ASN A 104 7.44 20.17 -13.98
N THR A 105 8.61 19.69 -13.59
CA THR A 105 9.85 20.46 -13.65
C THR A 105 10.54 20.28 -15.00
N PRO A 106 11.54 21.12 -15.34
CA PRO A 106 12.37 20.91 -16.53
C PRO A 106 13.13 19.58 -16.54
N ASP A 107 13.26 18.91 -15.38
CA ASP A 107 13.98 17.65 -15.20
C ASP A 107 13.10 16.41 -15.47
N CYS A 108 11.82 16.59 -15.81
CA CYS A 108 10.89 15.52 -16.14
C CYS A 108 11.28 14.79 -17.44
N VAL A 109 11.35 13.46 -17.40
CA VAL A 109 11.58 12.60 -18.57
C VAL A 109 10.59 11.44 -18.66
N GLU A 110 9.96 11.28 -19.83
CA GLU A 110 8.90 10.27 -20.05
C GLU A 110 9.42 8.84 -20.20
N ILE A 111 10.59 8.66 -20.83
CA ILE A 111 11.18 7.35 -21.08
C ILE A 111 12.67 7.43 -20.76
N PHE A 112 13.11 6.70 -19.74
CA PHE A 112 14.53 6.44 -19.51
C PHE A 112 14.90 5.12 -20.20
N ARG A 113 15.55 5.18 -21.37
CA ARG A 113 16.18 3.98 -21.95
C ARG A 113 17.66 4.03 -21.64
N HIS A 114 18.19 2.95 -21.08
CA HIS A 114 19.63 2.82 -20.87
C HIS A 114 20.44 2.95 -22.18
N GLN A 115 19.79 2.71 -23.33
CA GLN A 115 20.34 2.91 -24.67
C GLN A 115 20.49 4.39 -25.06
N ASP A 116 19.64 5.28 -24.54
CA ASP A 116 19.72 6.73 -24.79
C ASP A 116 21.00 7.31 -24.17
N CYS A 117 21.50 6.65 -23.12
CA CYS A 117 22.78 6.90 -22.47
C CYS A 117 23.99 6.66 -23.41
N ALA A 118 23.90 5.71 -24.34
CA ALA A 118 24.96 5.45 -25.32
C ALA A 118 25.01 6.51 -26.44
N ASN A 119 23.87 7.14 -26.74
CA ASN A 119 23.74 8.24 -27.71
C ASN A 119 23.89 9.62 -27.04
N ALA A 120 23.85 9.71 -25.70
CA ALA A 120 23.93 10.95 -24.93
C ALA A 120 25.29 11.68 -25.06
N THR A 121 26.31 11.02 -25.61
CA THR A 121 27.55 11.68 -26.05
C THR A 121 27.30 12.79 -27.08
N MET A 122 26.18 12.76 -27.82
CA MET A 122 25.76 13.83 -28.75
C MET A 122 25.03 15.01 -28.07
N ALA A 123 24.60 14.87 -26.82
CA ALA A 123 23.81 15.87 -26.09
C ALA A 123 24.57 16.53 -24.91
N ASN A 124 25.89 16.29 -24.80
CA ASN A 124 26.76 16.88 -23.77
C ASN A 124 26.32 16.63 -22.32
N LEU A 125 25.60 15.54 -22.07
CA LEU A 125 25.11 15.11 -20.75
C LEU A 125 25.77 13.79 -20.37
N THR A 126 26.20 13.65 -19.11
CA THR A 126 26.70 12.36 -18.60
C THR A 126 25.54 11.45 -18.23
N CYS A 127 25.76 10.12 -18.26
CA CYS A 127 24.73 9.16 -17.87
C CYS A 127 24.24 9.33 -16.43
N ASP A 128 25.11 9.76 -15.51
CA ASP A 128 24.73 10.04 -14.12
C ASP A 128 23.74 11.22 -14.05
N GLN A 129 23.93 12.27 -14.86
CA GLN A 129 23.00 13.40 -14.94
C GLN A 129 21.66 13.03 -15.60
N LEU A 130 21.64 11.99 -16.44
CA LEU A 130 20.40 11.46 -17.02
C LEU A 130 19.67 10.55 -16.04
N ALA A 131 20.40 9.86 -15.16
CA ALA A 131 19.85 8.98 -14.12
C ALA A 131 19.23 9.76 -12.95
N ASP A 132 19.70 10.98 -12.68
CA ASP A 132 19.13 11.89 -11.67
C ASP A 132 17.81 12.56 -12.11
N ARG A 133 17.41 12.39 -13.38
CA ARG A 133 16.14 12.93 -13.89
C ARG A 133 14.94 12.17 -13.35
N ARG A 134 13.81 12.86 -13.20
CA ARG A 134 12.61 12.32 -12.55
C ARG A 134 11.57 11.88 -13.57
N SER A 135 10.85 10.81 -13.25
CA SER A 135 9.76 10.31 -14.07
C SER A 135 8.46 11.08 -13.81
N PRO A 136 7.56 11.19 -14.81
CA PRO A 136 6.32 11.97 -14.71
C PRO A 136 5.38 11.46 -13.60
N ASP A 137 5.46 10.17 -13.24
CA ASP A 137 4.68 9.59 -12.14
C ASP A 137 5.16 10.04 -10.75
N ILE A 138 6.46 10.17 -10.55
CA ILE A 138 7.05 10.70 -9.30
C ILE A 138 6.68 12.17 -9.17
N GLU A 139 6.86 12.98 -10.22
CA GLU A 139 6.52 14.40 -10.16
C GLU A 139 5.02 14.65 -10.00
N PHE A 140 4.18 13.85 -10.65
CA PHE A 140 2.74 13.92 -10.43
C PHE A 140 2.39 13.62 -8.97
N TRP A 141 2.96 12.57 -8.38
CA TRP A 141 2.72 12.20 -6.99
C TRP A 141 3.20 13.29 -6.01
N GLU A 142 4.44 13.74 -6.14
CA GLU A 142 5.07 14.66 -5.19
C GLU A 142 4.59 16.11 -5.36
N ASN A 143 4.55 16.63 -6.58
CA ASN A 143 4.29 18.05 -6.84
C ASN A 143 2.79 18.34 -7.00
N LYS A 144 2.01 17.42 -7.57
CA LYS A 144 0.57 17.64 -7.83
C LYS A 144 -0.33 17.00 -6.79
N VAL A 145 -0.12 15.75 -6.41
CA VAL A 145 -1.00 15.05 -5.45
C VAL A 145 -0.68 15.46 -4.02
N LEU A 146 0.56 15.21 -3.57
CA LEU A 146 0.99 15.51 -2.20
C LEU A 146 1.23 17.00 -1.97
N ARG A 147 1.76 17.70 -2.98
CA ARG A 147 2.25 19.09 -2.85
C ARG A 147 3.22 19.19 -1.66
N LEU A 148 4.30 18.41 -1.73
CA LEU A 148 5.29 18.32 -0.65
C LEU A 148 5.77 19.71 -0.20
N SER A 149 5.72 19.97 1.10
CA SER A 149 6.30 21.15 1.71
C SER A 149 7.78 20.91 2.06
N GLU A 150 8.49 21.98 2.44
CA GLU A 150 9.91 21.92 2.78
C GLU A 150 10.20 21.05 4.03
N GLY A 151 9.21 20.83 4.90
CA GLY A 151 9.36 19.99 6.08
C GLY A 151 8.11 19.94 6.96
N LEU A 152 8.20 19.17 8.06
CA LEU A 152 7.10 18.97 9.00
C LEU A 152 6.65 20.27 9.69
N GLU A 153 7.58 21.20 9.90
CA GLU A 153 7.32 22.49 10.54
C GLU A 153 6.47 23.44 9.67
N VAL A 154 6.43 23.21 8.36
CA VAL A 154 5.72 24.05 7.40
C VAL A 154 4.64 23.19 6.72
N PRO A 155 3.39 23.18 7.22
CA PRO A 155 2.34 22.28 6.75
C PRO A 155 1.86 22.54 5.30
N GLY A 156 2.42 23.55 4.61
CA GLY A 156 2.11 23.85 3.22
C GLY A 156 0.65 24.29 3.01
N ALA A 157 0.20 24.26 1.76
CA ALA A 157 -1.17 24.60 1.39
C ALA A 157 -2.01 23.33 1.15
N LEU A 158 -3.27 23.36 1.60
CA LEU A 158 -4.19 22.24 1.38
C LEU A 158 -4.49 22.04 -0.11
N ASN A 159 -4.36 20.79 -0.57
CA ASN A 159 -4.78 20.41 -1.91
C ASN A 159 -6.28 20.15 -1.95
N TRP A 160 -7.04 21.14 -2.42
CA TRP A 160 -8.51 21.10 -2.43
C TRP A 160 -9.08 19.90 -3.21
N GLU A 161 -8.43 19.43 -4.27
CA GLU A 161 -8.88 18.27 -5.06
C GLU A 161 -8.83 16.99 -4.20
N VAL A 162 -7.74 16.81 -3.45
CA VAL A 162 -7.57 15.68 -2.53
C VAL A 162 -8.47 15.83 -1.30
N THR A 163 -8.66 17.05 -0.78
CA THR A 163 -9.60 17.33 0.31
C THR A 163 -11.04 16.95 -0.06
N LEU A 164 -11.46 17.24 -1.30
CA LEU A 164 -12.78 16.83 -1.79
C LEU A 164 -12.89 15.29 -1.92
N CYS A 165 -11.83 14.64 -2.40
CA CYS A 165 -11.76 13.18 -2.44
C CYS A 165 -11.86 12.58 -1.02
N LEU A 166 -11.16 13.15 -0.04
CA LEU A 166 -11.21 12.75 1.36
C LEU A 166 -12.61 12.87 1.94
N LEU A 167 -13.29 14.02 1.72
CA LEU A 167 -14.67 14.22 2.16
C LEU A 167 -15.60 13.19 1.53
N THR A 168 -15.44 12.92 0.24
CA THR A 168 -16.23 11.91 -0.49
C THR A 168 -16.01 10.51 0.09
N CYS A 169 -14.76 10.12 0.38
CA CYS A 169 -14.45 8.84 1.01
C CYS A 169 -15.12 8.72 2.39
N TRP A 170 -15.10 9.77 3.22
CA TRP A 170 -15.79 9.76 4.51
C TRP A 170 -17.31 9.57 4.38
N VAL A 171 -17.93 10.27 3.43
CA VAL A 171 -19.37 10.13 3.14
C VAL A 171 -19.70 8.71 2.69
N LEU A 172 -18.89 8.12 1.81
CA LEU A 172 -19.06 6.74 1.36
C LEU A 172 -18.92 5.74 2.52
N VAL A 173 -17.88 5.87 3.34
CA VAL A 173 -17.67 5.01 4.51
C VAL A 173 -18.84 5.13 5.49
N TYR A 174 -19.34 6.34 5.73
CA TYR A 174 -20.52 6.56 6.57
C TYR A 174 -21.73 5.76 6.06
N PHE A 175 -22.06 5.85 4.76
CA PHE A 175 -23.17 5.09 4.20
C PHE A 175 -22.96 3.57 4.21
N CYS A 176 -21.71 3.10 4.10
CA CYS A 176 -21.38 1.68 4.23
C CYS A 176 -21.65 1.11 5.63
N VAL A 177 -21.53 1.94 6.68
CA VAL A 177 -21.62 1.51 8.08
C VAL A 177 -22.94 1.90 8.75
N TRP A 178 -23.61 2.97 8.31
CA TRP A 178 -24.76 3.55 9.02
C TRP A 178 -25.89 2.54 9.31
N LYS A 179 -26.22 1.66 8.37
CA LYS A 179 -27.27 0.64 8.56
C LYS A 179 -26.82 -0.59 9.38
N GLY A 180 -25.62 -0.54 9.97
CA GLY A 180 -25.03 -1.58 10.80
C GLY A 180 -24.54 -2.80 10.02
N VAL A 181 -24.10 -3.81 10.78
CA VAL A 181 -23.38 -4.99 10.27
C VAL A 181 -24.10 -5.79 9.18
N LYS A 182 -25.44 -5.80 9.20
CA LYS A 182 -26.23 -6.50 8.17
C LYS A 182 -26.12 -5.83 6.79
N SER A 183 -26.03 -4.51 6.76
CA SER A 183 -25.84 -3.76 5.50
C SER A 183 -24.38 -3.78 5.09
N THR A 184 -23.46 -3.59 6.03
CA THR A 184 -22.02 -3.66 5.78
C THR A 184 -21.62 -5.01 5.19
N GLY A 185 -22.13 -6.12 5.73
CA GLY A 185 -21.84 -7.45 5.19
C GLY A 185 -22.32 -7.65 3.74
N LYS A 186 -23.39 -6.97 3.30
CA LYS A 186 -23.82 -7.01 1.89
C LYS A 186 -22.82 -6.31 0.96
N ILE A 187 -22.30 -5.16 1.39
CA ILE A 187 -21.31 -4.38 0.64
C ILE A 187 -19.97 -5.14 0.61
N GLU A 188 -19.63 -5.79 1.73
CA GLU A 188 -18.40 -6.57 1.89
C GLU A 188 -18.28 -7.71 0.86
N TYR A 189 -19.38 -8.37 0.48
CA TYR A 189 -19.35 -9.36 -0.60
C TYR A 189 -18.74 -8.82 -1.89
N PHE A 190 -19.03 -7.56 -2.24
CA PHE A 190 -18.41 -6.93 -3.40
C PHE A 190 -17.00 -6.43 -3.09
N THR A 191 -16.82 -5.66 -2.03
CA THR A 191 -15.53 -5.02 -1.74
C THR A 191 -14.40 -6.00 -1.39
N ALA A 192 -14.74 -7.18 -0.86
CA ALA A 192 -13.78 -8.24 -0.57
C ALA A 192 -13.46 -9.10 -1.80
N THR A 193 -14.41 -9.35 -2.70
CA THR A 193 -14.21 -10.23 -3.87
C THR A 193 -13.67 -9.51 -5.09
N PHE A 194 -14.10 -8.27 -5.34
CA PHE A 194 -13.70 -7.48 -6.50
C PHE A 194 -12.17 -7.30 -6.62
N PRO A 195 -11.41 -7.04 -5.54
CA PRO A 195 -9.95 -6.97 -5.62
C PRO A 195 -9.31 -8.23 -6.18
N TYR A 196 -9.83 -9.43 -5.89
CA TYR A 196 -9.31 -10.68 -6.45
C TYR A 196 -9.54 -10.77 -7.96
N VAL A 197 -10.69 -10.32 -8.45
CA VAL A 197 -10.97 -10.24 -9.89
C VAL A 197 -9.96 -9.33 -10.57
N VAL A 198 -9.71 -8.13 -10.00
CA VAL A 198 -8.71 -7.19 -10.53
C VAL A 198 -7.31 -7.79 -10.49
N LEU A 199 -6.92 -8.44 -9.39
CA LEU A 199 -5.61 -9.09 -9.28
C LEU A 199 -5.42 -10.20 -10.30
N VAL A 200 -6.46 -10.99 -10.60
CA VAL A 200 -6.39 -12.03 -11.65
C VAL A 200 -6.22 -11.39 -13.03
N VAL A 201 -6.97 -10.32 -13.34
CA VAL A 201 -6.82 -9.59 -14.61
C VAL A 201 -5.42 -8.99 -14.74
N LEU A 202 -4.91 -8.36 -13.69
CA LEU A 202 -3.56 -7.80 -13.65
C LEU A 202 -2.48 -8.89 -13.74
N LEU A 203 -2.70 -10.06 -13.13
CA LEU A 203 -1.80 -11.20 -13.23
C LEU A 203 -1.72 -11.72 -14.67
N VAL A 204 -2.88 -11.95 -15.31
CA VAL A 204 -2.95 -12.40 -16.71
C VAL A 204 -2.30 -11.36 -17.63
N ARG A 205 -2.57 -10.06 -17.42
CA ARG A 205 -1.90 -9.01 -18.20
C ARG A 205 -0.40 -8.99 -17.94
N GLY A 206 0.03 -9.10 -16.69
CA GLY A 206 1.43 -9.06 -16.27
C GLY A 206 2.27 -10.18 -16.86
N VAL A 207 1.77 -11.42 -16.85
CA VAL A 207 2.50 -12.58 -17.41
C VAL A 207 2.55 -12.59 -18.95
N LEU A 208 1.65 -11.85 -19.62
CA LEU A 208 1.66 -11.69 -21.07
C LEU A 208 2.61 -10.58 -21.56
N LEU A 209 3.16 -9.74 -20.66
CA LEU A 209 4.10 -8.70 -21.03
C LEU A 209 5.51 -9.27 -21.28
N PRO A 210 6.27 -8.70 -22.23
CA PRO A 210 7.65 -9.11 -22.45
C PRO A 210 8.50 -8.82 -21.19
N GLY A 211 9.38 -9.76 -20.83
CA GLY A 211 10.24 -9.63 -19.64
C GLY A 211 9.57 -10.00 -18.30
N ALA A 212 8.33 -10.49 -18.31
CA ALA A 212 7.65 -10.91 -17.08
C ALA A 212 8.40 -12.02 -16.31
N LEU A 213 9.03 -12.94 -17.04
CA LEU A 213 9.81 -14.04 -16.46
C LEU A 213 10.98 -13.53 -15.62
N ASP A 214 11.70 -12.50 -16.11
CA ASP A 214 12.85 -11.93 -15.41
C ASP A 214 12.44 -11.32 -14.07
N GLY A 215 11.29 -10.61 -14.03
CA GLY A 215 10.73 -10.07 -12.80
C GLY A 215 10.32 -11.15 -11.80
N ILE A 216 9.71 -12.25 -12.26
CA ILE A 216 9.32 -13.38 -11.39
C ILE A 216 10.55 -14.08 -10.82
N ILE A 217 11.55 -14.36 -11.66
CA ILE A 217 12.81 -14.97 -11.23
C ILE A 217 13.49 -14.05 -10.21
N TYR A 218 13.56 -12.76 -10.49
CA TYR A 218 14.19 -11.79 -9.58
C TYR A 218 13.47 -11.73 -8.23
N TYR A 219 12.14 -11.76 -8.23
CA TYR A 219 11.33 -11.76 -7.01
C TYR A 219 11.51 -13.03 -6.17
N LEU A 220 11.57 -14.20 -6.81
CA LEU A 220 11.60 -15.50 -6.11
C LEU A 220 13.00 -16.09 -5.94
N LYS A 221 14.05 -15.47 -6.49
CA LYS A 221 15.42 -15.97 -6.39
C LYS A 221 15.82 -16.14 -4.92
N PRO A 222 16.09 -17.38 -4.47
CA PRO A 222 16.35 -17.64 -3.06
C PRO A 222 17.78 -17.21 -2.68
N ASP A 223 17.90 -16.34 -1.67
CA ASP A 223 19.17 -16.04 -1.01
C ASP A 223 19.19 -16.66 0.39
N TRP A 224 19.76 -17.85 0.50
CA TRP A 224 19.82 -18.62 1.74
C TRP A 224 20.65 -17.94 2.85
N SER A 225 21.58 -17.05 2.49
CA SER A 225 22.38 -16.32 3.47
C SER A 225 21.52 -15.42 4.37
N LYS A 226 20.40 -14.92 3.83
CA LYS A 226 19.47 -14.05 4.54
C LYS A 226 18.69 -14.77 5.63
N LEU A 227 18.49 -16.08 5.54
CA LEU A 227 17.72 -16.84 6.53
C LEU A 227 18.38 -16.86 7.92
N ALA A 228 19.71 -16.77 7.95
CA ALA A 228 20.48 -16.68 9.20
C ALA A 228 20.37 -15.30 9.87
N SER A 229 19.86 -14.28 9.15
CA SER A 229 19.68 -12.94 9.71
C SER A 229 18.41 -12.86 10.56
N PRO A 230 18.50 -12.41 11.83
CA PRO A 230 17.33 -12.21 12.68
C PRO A 230 16.31 -11.22 12.11
N GLN A 231 16.76 -10.27 11.28
CA GLN A 231 15.89 -9.27 10.67
C GLN A 231 14.82 -9.91 9.78
N VAL A 232 15.14 -11.00 9.08
CA VAL A 232 14.21 -11.71 8.20
C VAL A 232 13.06 -12.30 9.01
N TRP A 233 13.36 -12.87 10.18
CA TRP A 233 12.36 -13.43 11.09
C TRP A 233 11.50 -12.35 11.74
N TYR A 234 12.10 -11.23 12.13
CA TYR A 234 11.37 -10.07 12.64
C TYR A 234 10.43 -9.48 11.59
N ASP A 235 10.91 -9.28 10.35
CA ASP A 235 10.11 -8.75 9.25
C ASP A 235 8.98 -9.71 8.86
N ALA A 236 9.22 -11.03 8.93
CA ALA A 236 8.18 -12.04 8.76
C ALA A 236 7.12 -11.96 9.86
N ALA A 237 7.54 -11.81 11.12
CA ALA A 237 6.63 -11.73 12.26
C ALA A 237 5.80 -10.45 12.29
N THR A 238 6.34 -9.32 11.82
CA THR A 238 5.59 -8.04 11.74
C THR A 238 4.70 -7.92 10.51
N GLN A 239 4.84 -8.85 9.55
CA GLN A 239 4.02 -8.93 8.36
C GLN A 239 2.80 -9.86 8.54
N ILE A 240 2.92 -10.87 9.41
CA ILE A 240 1.81 -11.70 9.91
C ILE A 240 1.02 -10.94 10.96
#